data_AF-A0A953Z6Z4-F1
#
_entry.id   AF-A0A953Z6Z4-F1
#
_cell.length_a   1.000
_cell.length_b   1.000
_cell.length_c   1.000
_cell.angle_alpha   90.00
_cell.angle_beta   90.00
_cell.angle_gamma   90.00
#
_symmetry.space_group_name_H-M   'P 1'
#
loop_
_entity.id
_entity.type
_entity.pdbx_description
1 polymer ?
#
loop_
_entity_poly.entity_id
_entity_poly.type
_entity_poly.pdbx_seq_one_letter_code
_entity_poly.pdbx_strand_id
1 'polypeptide(L)'
;LRKCGVAPNRLAFLARGAAECAAQQEYSHVSLVSVLTDPETFPTISGLEYGRLPAVLLDVAEFERERTAIRELLDTTLAGLSAEGLVTTTAEETPWILDWAGRQDPARTVAPDDVSIDTAVVGDPIGFLHVA
;
A
#
# COMPACT_ATOMS: atom_id res chain seq x y z
N LEU A 1 22.46 17.45 2.32
CA LEU A 1 21.37 17.26 3.29
C LEU A 1 21.05 18.61 3.95
N ARG A 2 20.00 19.30 3.49
CA ARG A 2 19.52 20.52 4.15
C ARG A 2 18.99 20.12 5.53
N LYS A 3 19.55 20.70 6.59
CA LYS A 3 19.07 20.51 7.98
C LYS A 3 17.61 20.96 8.03
N CYS A 4 16.68 20.02 8.19
CA CYS A 4 15.32 20.36 8.62
C CYS A 4 15.41 21.01 10.00
N GLY A 5 14.74 22.16 10.13
CA GLY A 5 14.98 23.15 11.18
C GLY A 5 14.70 22.67 12.60
N VAL A 6 15.47 23.25 13.52
CA VAL A 6 15.33 23.15 14.97
C VAL A 6 14.24 24.14 15.43
N ALA A 7 13.01 23.67 15.50
CA ALA A 7 11.89 24.21 16.29
C ALA A 7 11.05 22.99 16.71
N PRO A 8 10.18 23.02 17.74
CA PRO A 8 9.62 21.78 18.28
C PRO A 8 8.65 21.17 17.27
N ASN A 9 9.17 20.30 16.40
CA ASN A 9 8.39 19.43 15.53
C ASN A 9 7.75 18.40 16.47
N ARG A 10 6.62 18.76 17.07
CA ARG A 10 5.82 17.82 17.85
C ARG A 10 5.21 16.82 16.88
N LEU A 11 5.84 15.67 16.78
CA LEU A 11 5.22 14.48 16.21
C LEU A 11 4.16 14.00 17.22
N ALA A 12 2.89 14.10 16.83
CA ALA A 12 1.78 13.51 17.57
C ALA A 12 1.29 12.31 16.77
N PHE A 13 1.33 11.13 17.38
CA PHE A 13 0.70 9.96 16.81
C PHE A 13 -0.82 10.05 17.03
N LEU A 14 -1.59 10.02 15.95
CA LEU A 14 -3.04 9.97 15.97
C LEU A 14 -3.47 8.62 15.41
N ALA A 15 -3.87 7.70 16.29
CA ALA A 15 -4.44 6.43 15.86
C ALA A 15 -5.82 6.68 15.21
N ARG A 16 -5.89 6.60 13.89
CA ARG A 16 -7.11 6.75 13.08
C ARG A 16 -7.11 5.72 11.96
N GLY A 17 -8.29 5.37 11.46
CA GLY A 17 -8.40 4.44 10.34
C GLY A 17 -7.85 5.04 9.04
N ALA A 18 -7.19 4.25 8.21
CA ALA A 18 -6.64 4.71 6.93
C ALA A 18 -7.72 5.33 6.02
N ALA A 19 -8.89 4.69 5.94
CA ALA A 19 -10.05 5.19 5.21
C ALA A 19 -10.56 6.55 5.74
N GLU A 20 -10.57 6.72 7.06
CA GLU A 20 -10.99 7.96 7.71
C GLU A 20 -10.03 9.12 7.40
N CYS A 21 -8.72 8.84 7.41
CA CYS A 21 -7.69 9.82 7.07
C CYS A 21 -7.74 10.20 5.58
N ALA A 22 -7.90 9.22 4.69
CA ALA A 22 -7.90 9.43 3.24
C ALA A 22 -9.13 10.21 2.75
N ALA A 23 -10.30 10.01 3.37
CA ALA A 23 -11.55 10.66 2.97
C ALA A 23 -11.56 12.20 3.14
N GLN A 24 -10.56 12.78 3.81
CA GLN A 24 -10.60 14.18 4.23
C GLN A 24 -9.62 15.09 3.47
N GLN A 25 -8.65 14.54 2.71
CA GLN A 25 -7.53 15.33 2.17
C GLN A 25 -6.97 14.75 0.87
N GLU A 26 -6.49 15.63 0.00
CA GLU A 26 -5.56 15.27 -1.08
C GLU A 26 -4.13 15.15 -0.52
N TYR A 27 -3.36 14.21 -1.06
CA TYR A 27 -1.96 14.02 -0.69
C TYR A 27 -1.12 13.61 -1.90
N SER A 28 0.16 13.97 -1.87
CA SER A 28 1.12 13.63 -2.92
C SER A 28 1.86 12.32 -2.66
N HIS A 29 1.73 11.75 -1.45
CA HIS A 29 2.44 10.54 -1.06
C HIS A 29 1.60 9.71 -0.09
N VAL A 30 1.59 8.39 -0.30
CA VAL A 30 1.01 7.40 0.61
C VAL A 30 2.00 6.26 0.83
N SER A 31 2.05 5.73 2.04
CA SER A 31 2.87 4.57 2.38
C SER A 31 1.96 3.38 2.64
N LEU A 32 2.07 2.37 1.78
CA LEU A 32 1.43 1.07 1.93
C LEU A 32 2.56 0.07 2.15
N VAL A 33 2.85 -0.31 3.39
CA VAL A 33 3.95 -1.22 3.68
C VAL A 33 3.47 -2.20 4.73
N SER A 34 3.35 -3.47 4.36
CA SER A 34 2.75 -4.53 5.18
C SER A 34 1.32 -4.21 5.64
N VAL A 35 0.58 -3.44 4.83
CA VAL A 35 -0.81 -3.08 5.07
C VAL A 35 -1.74 -4.08 4.39
N LEU A 36 -1.48 -4.37 3.11
CA LEU A 36 -2.30 -5.30 2.31
C LEU A 36 -1.88 -6.75 2.57
N THR A 37 -0.69 -6.95 3.11
CA THR A 37 -0.12 -8.27 3.42
C THR A 37 -0.11 -8.57 4.92
N ASP A 38 -0.77 -7.73 5.74
CA ASP A 38 -0.91 -7.92 7.18
C ASP A 38 -1.55 -9.29 7.48
N PRO A 39 -0.81 -10.24 8.08
CA PRO A 39 -1.35 -11.58 8.34
C PRO A 39 -2.44 -11.59 9.43
N GLU A 40 -2.56 -10.53 10.24
CA GLU A 40 -3.62 -10.42 11.24
C GLU A 40 -4.96 -10.05 10.59
N THR A 41 -4.94 -9.20 9.57
CA THR A 41 -6.14 -8.75 8.83
C THR A 41 -6.45 -9.61 7.60
N PHE A 42 -5.44 -10.02 6.84
CA PHE A 42 -5.54 -10.75 5.56
C PHE A 42 -4.71 -12.05 5.56
N PRO A 43 -5.04 -13.02 6.44
CA PRO A 43 -4.24 -14.24 6.62
C PRO A 43 -4.15 -15.09 5.34
N THR A 44 -5.18 -15.11 4.49
CA THR A 44 -5.21 -15.95 3.28
C THR A 44 -4.32 -15.37 2.19
N ILE A 45 -4.45 -14.07 1.91
CA ILE A 45 -3.64 -13.35 0.92
C ILE A 45 -2.19 -13.31 1.35
N SER A 46 -1.92 -12.94 2.61
CA SER A 46 -0.57 -12.97 3.18
C SER A 46 0.03 -14.37 3.11
N GLY A 47 -0.76 -15.41 3.43
CA GLY A 47 -0.33 -16.79 3.28
C GLY A 47 0.09 -17.14 1.85
N LEU A 48 -0.70 -16.72 0.86
CA LEU A 48 -0.46 -17.01 -0.55
C LEU A 48 0.77 -16.27 -1.10
N GLU A 49 0.88 -14.96 -0.85
CA GLU A 49 1.93 -14.10 -1.41
C GLU A 49 3.32 -14.47 -0.89
N TYR A 50 3.43 -14.78 0.40
CA TYR A 50 4.69 -15.24 0.99
C TYR A 50 4.92 -16.75 0.86
N GLY A 51 4.09 -17.46 0.08
CA GLY A 51 4.26 -18.90 -0.18
C GLY A 51 4.07 -19.80 1.05
N ARG A 52 3.39 -19.31 2.08
CA ARG A 52 3.05 -20.06 3.31
C ARG A 52 1.76 -20.88 3.17
N LEU A 53 0.91 -20.55 2.20
CA LEU A 53 -0.32 -21.24 1.87
C LEU A 53 -0.23 -21.83 0.45
N PRO A 54 -0.21 -23.17 0.30
CA PRO A 54 -0.29 -23.80 -1.02
C PRO A 54 -1.62 -23.48 -1.70
N ALA A 55 -1.57 -23.09 -2.98
CA ALA A 55 -2.78 -22.72 -3.75
C ALA A 55 -3.85 -23.84 -3.80
N VAL A 56 -3.45 -25.10 -3.70
CA VAL A 56 -4.38 -26.25 -3.67
C VAL A 56 -5.22 -26.30 -2.38
N LEU A 57 -4.79 -25.61 -1.33
CA LEU A 57 -5.49 -25.53 -0.03
C LEU A 57 -6.24 -24.21 0.15
N LEU A 58 -6.29 -23.36 -0.89
CA LEU A 58 -6.92 -22.05 -0.82
C LEU A 58 -8.43 -22.17 -0.59
N ASP A 59 -8.92 -21.55 0.49
CA ASP A 59 -10.34 -21.25 0.62
C ASP A 59 -10.67 -20.07 -0.30
N VAL A 60 -11.35 -20.37 -1.41
CA VAL A 60 -11.69 -19.37 -2.43
C VAL A 60 -12.67 -18.32 -1.89
N ALA A 61 -13.59 -18.71 -1.00
CA ALA A 61 -14.58 -17.76 -0.47
C ALA A 61 -13.91 -16.74 0.44
N GLU A 62 -12.98 -17.19 1.28
CA GLU A 62 -12.21 -16.31 2.16
C GLU A 62 -11.24 -15.43 1.38
N PHE A 63 -10.56 -16.00 0.37
CA PHE A 63 -9.71 -15.24 -0.53
C PHE A 63 -10.46 -14.09 -1.21
N GLU A 64 -11.65 -14.36 -1.77
CA GLU A 64 -12.45 -13.31 -2.43
C GLU A 64 -12.95 -12.25 -1.45
N ARG A 65 -13.24 -12.63 -0.19
CA ARG A 65 -13.60 -11.69 0.88
C ARG A 65 -12.43 -10.74 1.20
N GLU A 66 -11.25 -11.28 1.44
CA GLU A 66 -10.04 -10.47 1.72
C GLU A 66 -9.67 -9.59 0.53
N ARG A 67 -9.72 -10.14 -0.69
CA ARG A 67 -9.46 -9.42 -1.93
C ARG A 67 -10.41 -8.24 -2.13
N THR A 68 -11.69 -8.42 -1.81
CA THR A 68 -12.69 -7.34 -1.88
C THR A 68 -12.36 -6.24 -0.87
N ALA A 69 -12.02 -6.61 0.37
CA ALA A 69 -11.65 -5.65 1.40
C ALA A 69 -10.37 -4.85 1.06
N ILE A 70 -9.35 -5.50 0.48
CA ILE A 70 -8.14 -4.82 0.00
C ILE A 70 -8.48 -3.82 -1.11
N ARG A 71 -9.35 -4.20 -2.05
CA ARG A 71 -9.79 -3.30 -3.12
C ARG A 71 -10.54 -2.09 -2.60
N GLU A 72 -11.46 -2.28 -1.67
CA GLU A 72 -12.18 -1.17 -1.02
C GLU A 72 -11.23 -0.24 -0.26
N LEU A 73 -10.24 -0.82 0.43
CA LEU A 73 -9.20 -0.06 1.12
C LEU A 73 -8.41 0.79 0.13
N LEU A 74 -7.92 0.21 -0.97
CA LEU A 74 -7.18 0.93 -2.02
C LEU A 74 -8.02 1.98 -2.73
N ASP A 75 -9.27 1.65 -3.07
CA ASP A 75 -10.19 2.60 -3.68
C ASP A 75 -10.38 3.81 -2.77
N THR A 76 -10.35 3.63 -1.45
CA THR A 76 -10.44 4.73 -0.48
C THR A 76 -9.10 5.44 -0.27
N THR A 77 -7.99 4.71 -0.09
CA THR A 77 -6.67 5.25 0.26
C THR A 77 -5.87 5.77 -0.91
N LEU A 78 -6.25 5.47 -2.15
CA LEU A 78 -5.61 6.02 -3.35
C LEU A 78 -6.51 7.03 -4.06
N ALA A 79 -7.80 7.16 -3.70
CA ALA A 79 -8.67 8.21 -4.25
C ALA A 79 -8.19 9.63 -3.96
N GLY A 80 -7.57 9.86 -2.79
CA GLY A 80 -6.98 11.15 -2.42
C GLY A 80 -5.57 11.38 -2.95
N LEU A 81 -4.97 10.40 -3.65
CA LEU A 81 -3.63 10.55 -4.20
C LEU A 81 -3.67 11.50 -5.40
N SER A 82 -2.78 12.49 -5.39
CA SER A 82 -2.65 13.46 -6.49
C SER A 82 -2.35 12.78 -7.82
N ALA A 83 -2.67 13.45 -8.93
CA ALA A 83 -2.47 12.93 -10.28
C ALA A 83 -1.01 12.52 -10.60
N GLU A 84 0.00 13.12 -9.95
CA GLU A 84 1.40 12.66 -10.01
C GLU A 84 1.85 12.22 -8.61
N GLY A 85 1.22 11.14 -8.14
CA GLY A 85 1.37 10.65 -6.77
C GLY A 85 2.52 9.67 -6.60
N LEU A 86 3.06 9.61 -5.39
CA LEU A 86 4.05 8.62 -4.98
C LEU A 86 3.41 7.59 -4.05
N VAL A 87 3.75 6.32 -4.22
CA VAL A 87 3.40 5.25 -3.28
C VAL A 87 4.68 4.59 -2.78
N THR A 88 4.93 4.59 -1.47
CA THR A 88 5.93 3.70 -0.88
C THR A 88 5.30 2.34 -0.66
N THR A 89 5.95 1.27 -1.16
CA THR A 89 5.37 -0.08 -1.22
C THR A 89 6.41 -1.18 -1.03
N THR A 90 5.95 -2.42 -0.83
CA THR A 90 6.78 -3.63 -1.03
C THR A 90 6.49 -4.27 -2.39
N ALA A 91 7.27 -5.30 -2.75
CA ALA A 91 7.07 -6.06 -3.99
C ALA A 91 5.73 -6.81 -3.98
N GLU A 92 5.31 -7.31 -2.82
CA GLU A 92 4.06 -8.06 -2.61
C GLU A 92 2.84 -7.14 -2.77
N GLU A 93 2.95 -5.87 -2.40
CA GLU A 93 1.84 -4.91 -2.53
C GLU A 93 1.72 -4.29 -3.94
N THR A 94 2.78 -4.37 -4.75
CA THR A 94 2.83 -3.76 -6.08
C THR A 94 1.73 -4.24 -7.05
N PRO A 95 1.41 -5.56 -7.16
CA PRO A 95 0.33 -6.05 -8.01
C PRO A 95 -1.04 -5.44 -7.68
N TRP A 96 -1.30 -5.12 -6.41
CA TRP A 96 -2.55 -4.51 -5.98
C TRP A 96 -2.70 -3.07 -6.45
N ILE A 97 -1.60 -2.31 -6.42
CA ILE A 97 -1.53 -0.93 -6.93
C ILE A 97 -1.70 -0.92 -8.45
N LEU A 98 -1.12 -1.90 -9.15
CA LEU A 98 -1.30 -2.10 -10.59
C LEU A 98 -2.77 -2.44 -10.96
N ASP A 99 -3.41 -3.38 -10.22
CA ASP A 99 -4.85 -3.69 -10.40
C ASP A 99 -5.71 -2.46 -10.16
N TRP A 100 -5.46 -1.72 -9.08
CA TRP A 100 -6.18 -0.48 -8.79
C TRP A 100 -6.04 0.53 -9.93
N ALA A 101 -4.81 0.85 -10.36
CA ALA A 101 -4.57 1.84 -11.40
C ALA A 101 -5.28 1.49 -12.71
N GLY A 102 -5.17 0.23 -13.16
CA GLY A 102 -5.83 -0.25 -14.37
C GLY A 102 -7.36 -0.25 -14.29
N ARG A 103 -7.94 -0.40 -13.09
CA ARG A 103 -9.39 -0.26 -12.87
C ARG A 103 -9.86 1.18 -12.90
N GLN A 104 -9.04 2.14 -12.47
CA GLN A 104 -9.41 3.56 -12.43
C GLN A 104 -9.36 4.21 -13.82
N ASP A 105 -8.26 4.00 -14.53
CA ASP A 105 -8.08 4.50 -15.89
C ASP A 105 -7.06 3.61 -16.63
N PRO A 106 -7.44 2.97 -17.75
CA PRO A 106 -6.51 2.19 -18.56
C PRO A 106 -5.28 2.97 -19.07
N ALA A 107 -5.33 4.30 -19.09
CA ALA A 107 -4.21 5.17 -19.45
C ALA A 107 -3.29 5.50 -18.27
N ARG A 108 -3.73 5.24 -17.02
CA ARG A 108 -2.92 5.47 -15.82
C ARG A 108 -1.72 4.54 -15.80
N THR A 109 -0.57 5.13 -15.54
CA THR A 109 0.73 4.49 -15.47
C THR A 109 1.18 4.33 -14.03
N VAL A 110 1.85 3.23 -13.76
CA VAL A 110 2.51 2.96 -12.48
C VAL A 110 3.94 2.56 -12.81
N ALA A 111 4.89 3.41 -12.47
CA ALA A 111 6.30 3.21 -12.77
C ALA A 111 7.09 3.01 -11.46
N PRO A 112 7.84 1.90 -11.30
CA PRO A 112 8.70 1.73 -10.15
C PRO A 112 9.92 2.66 -10.24
N ASP A 113 10.38 3.12 -9.09
CA ASP A 113 11.74 3.63 -8.95
C ASP A 113 12.76 2.48 -9.03
N ASP A 114 13.97 2.77 -9.51
CA ASP A 114 15.01 1.78 -9.78
C ASP A 114 15.60 1.11 -8.53
N VAL A 115 15.21 1.52 -7.32
CA VAL A 115 15.86 1.11 -6.07
C VAL A 115 14.85 0.69 -5.01
N SER A 116 14.92 -0.57 -4.60
CA SER A 116 14.38 -1.05 -3.33
C SER A 116 15.39 -0.89 -2.21
N ILE A 117 14.92 -0.56 -1.01
CA ILE A 117 15.73 -0.26 0.16
C ILE A 117 15.38 -1.25 1.27
N ASP A 118 16.38 -1.99 1.73
CA ASP A 118 16.26 -2.81 2.94
C ASP A 118 16.05 -1.89 4.15
N THR A 119 15.10 -2.22 5.00
CA THR A 119 14.81 -1.42 6.20
C THR A 119 15.03 -2.22 7.46
N ALA A 120 15.31 -1.52 8.57
CA ALA A 120 15.37 -2.14 9.89
C ALA A 120 13.98 -2.29 10.55
N VAL A 121 12.92 -1.78 9.92
CA VAL A 121 11.58 -1.66 10.50
C VAL A 121 10.63 -2.70 9.91
N VAL A 122 10.81 -3.05 8.64
CA VAL A 122 10.00 -3.98 7.88
C VAL A 122 10.91 -5.04 7.29
N GLY A 123 10.47 -6.31 7.35
CA GLY A 123 11.26 -7.45 6.87
C GLY A 123 11.46 -7.47 5.36
N ASP A 124 10.55 -6.84 4.61
CA ASP A 124 10.60 -6.76 3.16
C ASP A 124 11.25 -5.45 2.69
N PRO A 125 12.02 -5.47 1.59
CA PRO A 125 12.54 -4.26 0.98
C PRO A 125 11.40 -3.32 0.54
N ILE A 126 11.56 -2.03 0.80
CA ILE A 126 10.59 -1.00 0.38
C ILE A 126 11.06 -0.32 -0.90
N GLY A 127 10.15 -0.07 -1.82
CA GLY A 127 10.38 0.71 -3.03
C GLY A 127 9.39 1.87 -3.13
N PHE A 128 9.45 2.57 -4.26
CA PHE A 128 8.54 3.65 -4.59
C PHE A 128 7.92 3.41 -5.96
N LEU A 129 6.64 3.73 -6.10
CA LEU A 129 5.92 3.72 -7.37
C LEU A 129 5.39 5.14 -7.65
N HIS A 130 5.70 5.64 -8.84
CA HIS A 130 5.07 6.83 -9.40
C HIS A 130 3.77 6.44 -10.08
N VAL A 131 2.66 7.05 -9.65
CA VAL A 131 1.32 6.85 -10.21
C VAL A 131 0.91 8.11 -10.96
N ALA A 132 0.68 7.99 -12.27
CA ALA A 132 0.29 9.08 -13.16
C ALA A 132 -0.74 8.65 -14.21
#